data_AF-A0A950G802-F1
#
_entry.id   AF-A0A950G802-F1
#
_cell.length_a   1.000
_cell.length_b   1.000
_cell.length_c   1.000
_cell.angle_alpha   90.00
_cell.angle_beta   90.00
_cell.angle_gamma   90.00
#
_symmetry.space_group_name_H-M   'P 1'
#
loop_
_entity.id
_entity.type
_entity.pdbx_description
1 polymer ?
#
loop_
_entity_poly.entity_id
_entity_poly.type
_entity_poly.pdbx_seq_one_letter_code
_entity_poly.pdbx_strand_id
1 'polypeptide(L)'
;RDVDENPPTKLLQACTERGGGHINPEFLRSQLEVSTRVCHSVCEMRDELTRLRKIIVDTAREYGLAPMAASTHPFARSTRQMPTEKEQFFAMAREMQAAARRLMVNGMHVHVGIDDDDLRVDLMNQLCYFVPHLLALSCSSPFWEGERTGLMSFRLNVFSSLPRTGLPERFSSYSELRRHLDMLIRNGVIENTTKMWWDVRPNPRYPTLEMRVMDCCTNIDDSVCLAALVVCLTRMLYRLRRANQSWRWYKNVLIAENKWRAMRYSFDEQLLDLARGELIPFAQMVEELIDLVRQDAEALGCLREVEYMRTILQRGTSAHAQLQAYDAARAAGASEREALLAVVDFLVRETARAPALLGDC
;
A
#
# COMPACT_ATOMS: atom_id res chain seq x y z
N ARG A 1 5.15 -13.89 -18.33
CA ARG A 1 3.77 -13.33 -18.44
C ARG A 1 2.86 -13.96 -17.42
N ASP A 2 2.95 -15.28 -17.15
CA ASP A 2 2.49 -15.79 -15.86
C ASP A 2 3.54 -15.52 -14.78
N VAL A 3 3.15 -15.67 -13.52
CA VAL A 3 4.04 -15.63 -12.36
C VAL A 3 4.93 -16.87 -12.38
N ASP A 4 6.23 -16.67 -12.24
CA ASP A 4 7.15 -17.76 -11.96
C ASP A 4 6.91 -18.24 -10.52
N GLU A 5 6.38 -19.45 -10.35
CA GLU A 5 6.08 -20.05 -9.05
C GLU A 5 7.37 -20.40 -8.27
N ASN A 6 8.51 -20.50 -8.97
CA ASN A 6 9.80 -20.87 -8.42
C ASN A 6 10.96 -20.08 -9.05
N PRO A 7 10.99 -18.74 -8.90
CA PRO A 7 12.04 -17.94 -9.50
C PRO A 7 13.41 -18.39 -8.99
N PRO A 8 14.47 -18.30 -9.82
CA PRO A 8 15.80 -18.78 -9.44
C PRO A 8 16.27 -18.14 -8.13
N THR A 9 16.73 -18.95 -7.17
CA THR A 9 17.26 -18.43 -5.89
C THR A 9 18.40 -17.43 -6.10
N LYS A 10 19.20 -17.63 -7.15
CA LYS A 10 20.27 -16.70 -7.55
C LYS A 10 19.76 -15.31 -7.94
N LEU A 11 18.57 -15.21 -8.55
CA LEU A 11 17.94 -13.92 -8.85
C LEU A 11 17.62 -13.18 -7.55
N LEU A 12 16.98 -13.86 -6.60
CA LEU A 12 16.62 -13.27 -5.32
C LEU A 12 17.86 -12.82 -4.53
N GLN A 13 18.91 -13.65 -4.50
CA GLN A 13 20.20 -13.31 -3.90
C GLN A 13 20.85 -12.10 -4.57
N ALA A 14 20.91 -12.07 -5.90
CA ALA A 14 21.47 -10.95 -6.65
C ALA A 14 20.70 -9.65 -6.40
N CYS A 15 19.37 -9.70 -6.33
CA CYS A 15 18.54 -8.55 -5.94
C CYS A 15 18.88 -8.05 -4.53
N THR A 16 19.00 -8.96 -3.55
CA THR A 16 19.36 -8.61 -2.17
C THR A 16 20.76 -7.99 -2.08
N GLU A 17 21.75 -8.59 -2.73
CA GLU A 17 23.14 -8.12 -2.72
C GLU A 17 23.26 -6.75 -3.40
N ARG A 18 22.74 -6.60 -4.62
CA ARG A 18 22.79 -5.33 -5.37
C ARG A 18 21.94 -4.23 -4.72
N GLY A 19 20.87 -4.62 -4.05
CA GLY A 19 20.03 -3.74 -3.24
C GLY A 19 20.68 -3.29 -1.93
N GLY A 20 21.78 -3.91 -1.50
CA GLY A 20 22.39 -3.63 -0.20
C GLY A 20 21.55 -4.10 0.98
N GLY A 21 20.78 -5.19 0.81
CA GLY A 21 19.87 -5.72 1.84
C GLY A 21 18.48 -5.06 1.88
N HIS A 22 18.22 -4.09 1.01
CA HIS A 22 16.93 -3.37 0.91
C HIS A 22 15.91 -4.03 -0.02
N ILE A 23 16.27 -5.16 -0.64
CA ILE A 23 15.38 -5.97 -1.48
C ILE A 23 15.43 -7.39 -0.93
N ASN A 24 14.31 -7.91 -0.43
CA ASN A 24 14.27 -9.21 0.25
C ASN A 24 13.13 -10.09 -0.29
N PRO A 25 13.27 -11.43 -0.22
CA PRO A 25 12.15 -12.33 -0.46
C PRO A 25 11.06 -12.16 0.61
N GLU A 26 9.82 -12.08 0.14
CA GLU A 26 8.60 -11.98 0.97
C GLU A 26 7.94 -13.37 1.16
N PHE A 27 6.71 -13.41 1.69
CA PHE A 27 5.94 -14.62 2.01
C PHE A 27 5.95 -15.68 0.89
N LEU A 28 5.68 -15.30 -0.37
CA LEU A 28 5.78 -16.19 -1.54
C LEU A 28 7.10 -15.98 -2.28
N ARG A 29 7.61 -17.04 -2.91
CA ARG A 29 8.88 -16.98 -3.69
C ARG A 29 8.84 -15.95 -4.82
N SER A 30 7.65 -15.73 -5.38
CA SER A 30 7.39 -14.78 -6.46
C SER A 30 7.27 -13.33 -6.00
N GLN A 31 7.40 -13.05 -4.70
CA GLN A 31 7.25 -11.71 -4.13
C GLN A 31 8.59 -11.17 -3.61
N LEU A 32 8.84 -9.90 -3.91
CA LEU A 32 9.95 -9.11 -3.40
C LEU A 32 9.41 -8.00 -2.50
N GLU A 33 9.94 -7.91 -1.28
CA GLU A 33 9.78 -6.75 -0.41
C GLU A 33 10.88 -5.74 -0.73
N VAL A 34 10.51 -4.49 -0.97
CA VAL A 34 11.42 -3.38 -1.25
C VAL A 34 11.26 -2.34 -0.15
N SER A 35 12.32 -2.13 0.61
CA SER A 35 12.31 -1.24 1.77
C SER A 35 13.40 -0.21 1.60
N THR A 36 13.04 1.07 1.46
CA THR A 36 14.05 2.14 1.43
C THR A 36 14.85 2.14 2.73
N ARG A 37 16.02 2.79 2.72
CA ARG A 37 16.61 3.26 3.97
C ARG A 37 15.69 4.30 4.64
N VAL A 38 16.02 4.69 5.86
CA VAL A 38 15.40 5.87 6.47
C VAL A 38 15.78 7.09 5.65
N CYS A 39 14.79 7.74 5.05
CA CYS A 39 14.97 8.94 4.23
C CYS A 39 14.57 10.17 5.04
N HIS A 40 15.32 11.26 4.88
CA HIS A 40 15.08 12.52 5.57
C HIS A 40 14.34 13.55 4.72
N SER A 41 14.07 13.23 3.45
CA SER A 41 13.23 14.02 2.56
C SER A 41 12.46 13.11 1.58
N VAL A 42 11.38 13.66 0.99
CA VAL A 42 10.61 12.98 -0.05
C VAL A 42 11.46 12.76 -1.31
N CYS A 43 12.38 13.69 -1.61
CA CYS A 43 13.33 13.56 -2.71
C CYS A 43 14.30 12.39 -2.50
N GLU A 44 14.87 12.25 -1.30
CA GLU A 44 15.75 11.10 -1.00
C GLU A 44 14.99 9.77 -1.12
N MET A 45 13.74 9.73 -0.67
CA MET A 45 12.89 8.55 -0.81
C MET A 45 12.58 8.23 -2.28
N ARG A 46 12.31 9.25 -3.11
CA ARG A 46 12.12 9.10 -4.56
C ARG A 46 13.35 8.49 -5.22
N ASP A 47 14.53 9.03 -4.94
CA ASP A 47 15.79 8.56 -5.50
C ASP A 47 16.08 7.12 -5.09
N GLU A 48 15.90 6.79 -3.81
CA GLU A 48 16.13 5.45 -3.30
C GLU A 48 15.14 4.44 -3.88
N LEU A 49 13.85 4.78 -3.94
CA LEU A 49 12.83 3.91 -4.53
C LEU A 49 13.11 3.67 -6.03
N THR A 50 13.54 4.70 -6.74
CA THR A 50 13.92 4.62 -8.17
C THR A 50 15.14 3.71 -8.36
N ARG A 51 16.18 3.89 -7.54
CA ARG A 51 17.39 3.07 -7.55
C ARG A 51 17.06 1.60 -7.31
N LEU A 52 16.27 1.31 -6.27
CA LEU A 52 15.87 -0.05 -5.92
C LEU A 52 14.99 -0.70 -7.01
N ARG A 53 14.02 0.04 -7.57
CA ARG A 53 13.20 -0.44 -8.69
C ARG A 53 14.06 -0.79 -9.90
N LYS A 54 15.02 0.07 -10.25
CA LYS A 54 15.95 -0.15 -11.35
C LYS A 54 16.78 -1.41 -11.16
N ILE A 55 17.32 -1.64 -9.95
CA ILE A 55 18.06 -2.86 -9.62
C ILE A 55 17.20 -4.11 -9.86
N ILE A 56 15.94 -4.11 -9.43
CA ILE A 56 15.04 -5.25 -9.61
C ILE A 56 14.77 -5.49 -11.11
N VAL A 57 14.46 -4.43 -11.86
CA VAL A 57 14.18 -4.53 -13.30
C VAL A 57 15.39 -5.06 -14.07
N ASP A 58 16.56 -4.50 -13.83
CA ASP A 58 17.79 -4.89 -14.54
C ASP A 58 18.22 -6.32 -14.14
N THR A 59 18.14 -6.67 -12.85
CA THR A 59 18.50 -8.00 -12.38
C THR A 59 17.51 -9.05 -12.88
N ALA A 60 16.20 -8.82 -12.84
CA ALA A 60 15.21 -9.77 -13.36
C ALA A 60 15.42 -10.06 -14.86
N ARG A 61 15.77 -9.04 -15.64
CA ARG A 61 16.05 -9.17 -17.08
C ARG A 61 17.19 -10.14 -17.38
N GLU A 62 18.23 -10.18 -16.54
CA GLU A 62 19.36 -11.11 -16.67
C GLU A 62 18.93 -12.59 -16.58
N TYR A 63 17.80 -12.86 -15.93
CA TYR A 63 17.24 -14.21 -15.78
C TYR A 63 16.05 -14.48 -16.70
N GLY A 64 15.78 -13.61 -17.68
CA GLY A 64 14.63 -13.74 -18.58
C GLY A 64 13.27 -13.52 -17.90
N LEU A 65 13.28 -12.86 -16.73
CA LEU A 65 12.09 -12.53 -15.95
C LEU A 65 11.86 -11.01 -15.97
N ALA A 66 10.68 -10.58 -15.50
CA ALA A 66 10.36 -9.17 -15.35
C ALA A 66 9.53 -8.95 -14.09
N PRO A 67 9.79 -7.87 -13.32
CA PRO A 67 8.99 -7.54 -12.16
C PRO A 67 7.68 -6.87 -12.58
N MET A 68 6.69 -6.95 -11.70
CA MET A 68 5.38 -6.31 -11.86
C MET A 68 4.97 -5.69 -10.53
N ALA A 69 4.79 -4.38 -10.50
CA ALA A 69 4.30 -3.68 -9.33
C ALA A 69 2.78 -3.48 -9.43
N ALA A 70 2.03 -4.33 -8.75
CA ALA A 70 0.59 -4.22 -8.56
C ALA A 70 0.17 -5.06 -7.36
N SER A 71 -0.99 -4.76 -6.80
CA SER A 71 -1.50 -5.44 -5.61
C SER A 71 -1.93 -6.88 -5.87
N THR A 72 -2.32 -7.23 -7.08
CA THR A 72 -2.66 -8.59 -7.51
C THR A 72 -2.09 -8.88 -8.89
N HIS A 73 -1.77 -10.16 -9.15
CA HIS A 73 -1.53 -10.59 -10.52
C HIS A 73 -2.88 -10.87 -11.21
N PRO A 74 -3.11 -10.42 -12.47
CA PRO A 74 -4.44 -10.46 -13.07
C PRO A 74 -5.06 -11.86 -13.17
N PHE A 75 -4.23 -12.90 -13.31
CA PHE A 75 -4.71 -14.26 -13.56
C PHE A 75 -3.95 -15.39 -12.87
N ALA A 76 -2.92 -15.08 -12.08
CA ALA A 76 -2.14 -16.15 -11.47
C ALA A 76 -3.00 -16.83 -10.41
N ARG A 77 -2.83 -18.14 -10.26
CA ARG A 77 -3.58 -18.92 -9.28
C ARG A 77 -2.84 -18.93 -7.96
N SER A 78 -3.50 -18.41 -6.92
CA SER A 78 -2.91 -18.32 -5.58
C SER A 78 -2.50 -19.69 -5.03
N THR A 79 -3.31 -20.72 -5.31
CA THR A 79 -3.10 -22.10 -4.87
C THR A 79 -1.88 -22.80 -5.48
N ARG A 80 -1.30 -22.26 -6.56
CA ARG A 80 -0.08 -22.80 -7.17
C ARG A 80 1.20 -22.14 -6.65
N GLN A 81 1.09 -21.03 -5.92
CA GLN A 81 2.25 -20.29 -5.46
C GLN A 81 2.94 -21.00 -4.29
N MET A 82 4.27 -20.98 -4.31
CA MET A 82 5.07 -21.60 -3.26
C MET A 82 5.48 -20.58 -2.19
N PRO A 83 5.34 -20.93 -0.89
CA PRO A 83 5.93 -20.15 0.18
C PRO A 83 7.46 -20.10 0.06
N THR A 84 8.02 -18.96 0.46
CA THR A 84 9.46 -18.81 0.66
C THR A 84 9.91 -19.72 1.81
N GLU A 85 11.08 -20.34 1.67
CA GLU A 85 11.64 -21.30 2.64
C GLU A 85 12.17 -20.60 3.90
N LYS A 86 11.27 -20.00 4.68
CA LYS A 86 11.54 -19.43 6.00
C LYS A 86 10.56 -20.01 7.02
N GLU A 87 11.07 -20.42 8.18
CA GLU A 87 10.27 -21.08 9.23
C GLU A 87 9.03 -20.27 9.62
N GLN A 88 9.19 -18.95 9.80
CA GLN A 88 8.10 -18.03 10.14
C GLN A 88 6.95 -18.01 9.10
N PHE A 89 7.25 -18.24 7.81
CA PHE A 89 6.23 -18.29 6.75
C PHE A 89 5.52 -19.64 6.73
N PHE A 90 6.24 -20.74 6.95
CA PHE A 90 5.61 -22.05 7.14
C PHE A 90 4.72 -22.10 8.38
N ALA A 91 5.15 -21.47 9.48
CA ALA A 91 4.32 -21.34 10.68
C ALA A 91 3.03 -20.56 10.38
N MET A 92 3.13 -19.43 9.70
CA MET A 92 1.96 -18.64 9.28
C MET A 92 1.01 -19.44 8.36
N ALA A 93 1.55 -20.17 7.39
CA ALA A 93 0.75 -21.00 6.48
C ALA A 93 0.02 -22.13 7.21
N ARG A 94 0.66 -22.76 8.21
CA ARG A 94 0.03 -23.78 9.06
C ARG A 94 -1.05 -23.20 9.97
N GLU A 95 -0.83 -22.00 10.51
CA GLU A 95 -1.78 -21.35 11.43
C GLU A 95 -3.03 -20.86 10.68
N MET A 96 -2.85 -20.17 9.54
CA MET A 96 -3.91 -19.47 8.81
C MET A 96 -4.56 -20.31 7.70
N GLN A 97 -3.96 -21.44 7.32
CA GLN A 97 -4.53 -22.42 6.38
C GLN A 97 -5.02 -21.78 5.07
N ALA A 98 -6.32 -21.93 4.75
CA ALA A 98 -6.90 -21.46 3.50
C ALA A 98 -6.75 -19.94 3.30
N ALA A 99 -6.75 -19.16 4.39
CA ALA A 99 -6.55 -17.71 4.31
C ALA A 99 -5.11 -17.38 3.85
N ALA A 100 -4.10 -18.06 4.41
CA ALA A 100 -2.70 -17.86 4.02
C ALA A 100 -2.42 -18.27 2.56
N ARG A 101 -3.06 -19.35 2.07
CA ARG A 101 -2.88 -19.80 0.68
C ARG A 101 -3.32 -18.78 -0.37
N ARG A 102 -4.12 -17.80 0.02
CA ARG A 102 -4.60 -16.73 -0.88
C ARG A 102 -3.73 -15.47 -0.83
N LEU A 103 -2.68 -15.40 0.00
CA LEU A 103 -1.86 -14.20 0.22
C LEU A 103 -0.87 -13.88 -0.93
N MET A 104 -1.30 -14.08 -2.17
CA MET A 104 -0.62 -13.57 -3.36
C MET A 104 -1.04 -12.11 -3.62
N VAL A 105 -0.85 -11.26 -2.61
CA VAL A 105 -1.20 -9.84 -2.63
C VAL A 105 -0.03 -8.98 -2.16
N ASN A 106 0.17 -7.81 -2.78
CA ASN A 106 1.29 -6.92 -2.47
C ASN A 106 0.77 -5.56 -1.99
N GLY A 107 1.32 -5.01 -0.91
CA GLY A 107 0.93 -3.69 -0.40
C GLY A 107 2.02 -2.64 -0.58
N MET A 108 1.65 -1.37 -0.45
CA MET A 108 2.59 -0.30 -0.19
C MET A 108 2.45 0.14 1.26
N HIS A 109 3.56 0.12 2.01
CA HIS A 109 3.58 0.58 3.39
C HIS A 109 4.45 1.83 3.53
N VAL A 110 4.01 2.78 4.36
CA VAL A 110 4.77 4.00 4.65
C VAL A 110 5.00 4.08 6.14
N HIS A 111 6.26 4.23 6.52
CA HIS A 111 6.70 4.40 7.90
C HIS A 111 7.04 5.86 8.16
N VAL A 112 6.47 6.44 9.22
CA VAL A 112 6.85 7.76 9.72
C VAL A 112 7.50 7.61 11.08
N GLY A 113 8.74 8.08 11.23
CA GLY A 113 9.51 8.04 12.48
C GLY A 113 8.93 8.99 13.52
N ILE A 114 8.58 8.46 14.69
CA ILE A 114 7.95 9.19 15.81
C ILE A 114 8.43 8.49 17.07
N ASP A 115 9.38 9.06 17.81
CA ASP A 115 10.01 8.34 18.94
C ASP A 115 9.07 8.08 20.13
N ASP A 116 8.17 9.03 20.40
CA ASP A 116 7.25 8.99 21.54
C ASP A 116 6.08 8.01 21.32
N ASP A 117 5.94 7.05 22.24
CA ASP A 117 4.96 5.97 22.18
C ASP A 117 3.50 6.44 22.28
N ASP A 118 3.21 7.35 23.21
CA ASP A 118 1.86 7.88 23.38
C ASP A 118 1.45 8.74 22.19
N LEU A 119 2.39 9.49 21.62
CA LEU A 119 2.20 10.23 20.38
C LEU A 119 1.93 9.31 19.20
N ARG A 120 2.64 8.17 19.09
CA ARG A 120 2.35 7.16 18.04
C ARG A 120 0.90 6.67 18.14
N VAL A 121 0.40 6.40 19.34
CA VAL A 121 -0.99 5.95 19.55
C VAL A 121 -2.01 7.05 19.28
N ASP A 122 -1.74 8.27 19.74
CA ASP A 122 -2.60 9.43 19.50
C ASP A 122 -2.76 9.72 18.00
N LEU A 123 -1.64 9.72 17.26
CA LEU A 123 -1.63 9.95 15.83
C LEU A 123 -2.22 8.77 15.05
N MET A 124 -2.01 7.52 15.50
CA MET A 124 -2.66 6.33 14.90
C MET A 124 -4.17 6.49 14.88
N ASN A 125 -4.77 6.84 16.03
CA ASN A 125 -6.22 6.99 16.16
C ASN A 125 -6.80 8.03 15.18
N GLN A 126 -6.06 9.11 14.94
CA GLN A 126 -6.47 10.21 14.07
C GLN A 126 -6.24 9.89 12.58
N LEU A 127 -5.12 9.24 12.25
CA LEU A 127 -4.80 8.84 10.88
C LEU A 127 -5.80 7.85 10.27
N CYS A 128 -6.51 7.08 11.09
CA CYS A 128 -7.59 6.20 10.64
C CYS A 128 -8.64 6.90 9.77
N TYR A 129 -8.91 8.20 10.00
CA TYR A 129 -9.84 8.97 9.17
C TYR A 129 -9.39 9.06 7.70
N PHE A 130 -8.08 9.15 7.45
CA PHE A 130 -7.51 9.36 6.13
C PHE A 130 -7.27 8.05 5.34
N VAL A 131 -7.46 6.89 5.99
CA VAL A 131 -7.27 5.56 5.40
C VAL A 131 -8.03 5.37 4.07
N PRO A 132 -9.32 5.72 3.96
CA PRO A 132 -10.05 5.58 2.69
C PRO A 132 -9.52 6.47 1.56
N HIS A 133 -9.03 7.67 1.88
CA HIS A 133 -8.50 8.62 0.89
C HIS A 133 -7.21 8.09 0.24
N LEU A 134 -6.30 7.58 1.07
CA LEU A 134 -5.06 6.94 0.61
C LEU A 134 -5.34 5.69 -0.23
N LEU A 135 -6.36 4.92 0.14
CA LEU A 135 -6.77 3.75 -0.61
C LEU A 135 -7.37 4.11 -1.99
N ALA A 136 -8.25 5.10 -2.03
CA ALA A 136 -8.90 5.56 -3.27
C ALA A 136 -7.88 6.01 -4.33
N LEU A 137 -6.74 6.56 -3.91
CA LEU A 137 -5.67 7.03 -4.78
C LEU A 137 -4.65 5.93 -5.16
N SER A 138 -4.58 4.82 -4.43
CA SER A 138 -3.56 3.77 -4.62
C SER A 138 -4.03 2.53 -5.38
N CYS A 139 -5.33 2.39 -5.63
CA CYS A 139 -5.96 1.19 -6.19
C CYS A 139 -5.18 0.59 -7.40
N SER A 140 -4.84 -0.69 -7.32
CA SER A 140 -4.05 -1.39 -8.37
C SER A 140 -4.41 -2.87 -8.52
N SER A 141 -5.56 -3.32 -8.01
CA SER A 141 -5.94 -4.74 -8.03
C SER A 141 -7.38 -5.00 -8.51
N PRO A 142 -7.72 -4.67 -9.78
CA PRO A 142 -9.08 -4.91 -10.29
C PRO A 142 -9.36 -6.35 -10.73
N PHE A 143 -8.32 -7.16 -10.93
CA PHE A 143 -8.40 -8.55 -11.38
C PHE A 143 -7.92 -9.54 -10.32
N TRP A 144 -8.51 -10.74 -10.31
CA TRP A 144 -8.09 -11.85 -9.46
C TRP A 144 -8.37 -13.20 -10.12
N GLU A 145 -7.33 -14.04 -10.23
CA GLU A 145 -7.45 -15.42 -10.74
C GLU A 145 -8.13 -15.57 -12.11
N GLY A 146 -8.07 -14.52 -12.94
CA GLY A 146 -8.58 -14.50 -14.30
C GLY A 146 -9.86 -13.67 -14.44
N GLU A 147 -10.43 -13.22 -13.33
CA GLU A 147 -11.73 -12.56 -13.31
C GLU A 147 -11.59 -11.05 -13.07
N ARG A 148 -12.42 -10.27 -13.77
CA ARG A 148 -12.67 -8.86 -13.43
C ARG A 148 -13.54 -8.82 -12.18
N THR A 149 -12.96 -8.44 -11.05
CA THR A 149 -13.60 -8.59 -9.73
C THR A 149 -14.74 -7.61 -9.48
N GLY A 150 -14.79 -6.51 -10.25
CA GLY A 150 -15.68 -5.38 -10.00
C GLY A 150 -15.19 -4.44 -8.90
N LEU A 151 -14.09 -4.74 -8.21
CA LEU A 151 -13.41 -3.84 -7.28
C LEU A 151 -12.24 -3.14 -7.99
N MET A 152 -11.81 -1.99 -7.48
CA MET A 152 -10.60 -1.30 -7.89
C MET A 152 -9.39 -1.71 -7.03
N SER A 153 -9.65 -2.11 -5.78
CA SER A 153 -8.69 -2.71 -4.86
C SER A 153 -9.23 -4.04 -4.29
N PHE A 154 -8.93 -5.15 -4.96
CA PHE A 154 -9.27 -6.50 -4.48
C PHE A 154 -8.33 -7.03 -3.39
N ARG A 155 -7.09 -6.51 -3.27
CA ARG A 155 -6.10 -6.98 -2.27
C ARG A 155 -6.67 -7.02 -0.87
N LEU A 156 -7.37 -5.96 -0.45
CA LEU A 156 -7.92 -5.88 0.90
C LEU A 156 -9.07 -6.86 1.14
N ASN A 157 -9.81 -7.27 0.10
CA ASN A 157 -10.80 -8.34 0.22
C ASN A 157 -10.13 -9.67 0.58
N VAL A 158 -9.06 -10.03 -0.13
CA VAL A 158 -8.24 -11.21 0.19
C VAL A 158 -7.67 -11.11 1.60
N PHE A 159 -7.05 -9.97 1.92
CA PHE A 159 -6.39 -9.75 3.21
C PHE A 159 -7.38 -9.78 4.39
N SER A 160 -8.61 -9.30 4.21
CA SER A 160 -9.64 -9.27 5.25
C SER A 160 -10.12 -10.65 5.74
N SER A 161 -9.73 -11.72 5.02
CA SER A 161 -9.96 -13.10 5.47
C SER A 161 -9.07 -13.52 6.66
N LEU A 162 -8.01 -12.77 6.95
CA LEU A 162 -7.17 -12.98 8.12
C LEU A 162 -7.78 -12.32 9.37
N PRO A 163 -7.65 -12.95 10.57
CA PRO A 163 -8.07 -12.33 11.82
C PRO A 163 -7.21 -11.09 12.12
N ARG A 164 -7.72 -10.14 12.91
CA ARG A 164 -6.94 -8.96 13.36
C ARG A 164 -6.49 -8.05 12.20
N THR A 165 -7.30 -7.97 11.15
CA THR A 165 -7.12 -7.06 10.01
C THR A 165 -8.10 -5.89 10.07
N GLY A 166 -7.83 -4.84 9.30
CA GLY A 166 -8.70 -3.67 9.18
C GLY A 166 -8.29 -2.52 10.10
N LEU A 167 -9.25 -1.65 10.43
CA LEU A 167 -8.97 -0.48 11.25
C LEU A 167 -8.60 -0.90 12.68
N PRO A 168 -7.58 -0.30 13.30
CA PRO A 168 -7.30 -0.53 14.71
C PRO A 168 -8.47 -0.03 15.57
N GLU A 169 -8.62 -0.63 16.75
CA GLU A 169 -9.45 -0.04 17.80
C GLU A 169 -8.83 1.26 18.30
N ARG A 170 -9.64 2.08 18.96
CA ARG A 170 -9.15 3.30 19.60
C ARG A 170 -8.52 2.96 20.94
N PHE A 171 -7.34 3.52 21.19
CA PHE A 171 -6.66 3.43 22.49
C PHE A 171 -6.37 4.83 23.03
N SER A 172 -6.66 5.07 24.30
CA SER A 172 -6.45 6.36 24.99
C SER A 172 -4.98 6.65 25.30
N SER A 173 -4.13 5.61 25.34
CA SER A 173 -2.71 5.70 25.65
C SER A 173 -1.96 4.49 25.11
N TYR A 174 -0.63 4.59 25.03
CA TYR A 174 0.24 3.46 24.74
C TYR A 174 0.09 2.34 25.78
N SER A 175 -0.08 2.71 27.05
CA SER A 175 -0.31 1.74 28.13
C SER A 175 -1.58 0.91 27.92
N GLU A 176 -2.66 1.52 27.42
CA GLU A 176 -3.89 0.78 27.09
C GLU A 176 -3.67 -0.17 25.90
N LEU A 177 -3.04 0.32 24.83
CA LEU A 177 -2.67 -0.51 23.69
C LEU A 177 -1.84 -1.71 24.13
N ARG A 178 -0.80 -1.49 24.95
CA ARG A 178 0.06 -2.54 25.50
C ARG A 178 -0.73 -3.57 26.29
N ARG A 179 -1.59 -3.14 27.22
CA ARG A 179 -2.44 -4.07 27.98
C ARG A 179 -3.29 -4.95 27.06
N HIS A 180 -3.86 -4.37 26.00
CA HIS A 180 -4.67 -5.12 25.03
C HIS A 180 -3.84 -6.16 24.27
N LEU A 181 -2.68 -5.76 23.74
CA LEU A 181 -1.79 -6.65 22.99
C LEU A 181 -1.16 -7.74 23.89
N ASP A 182 -0.79 -7.39 25.12
CA ASP A 182 -0.20 -8.30 26.10
C ASP A 182 -1.19 -9.37 26.59
N MET A 183 -2.50 -9.16 26.47
CA MET A 183 -3.47 -10.23 26.68
C MET A 183 -3.37 -11.30 25.59
N LEU A 184 -3.21 -10.91 24.32
CA LEU A 184 -3.08 -11.86 23.23
C LEU A 184 -1.75 -12.62 23.32
N ILE A 185 -0.67 -11.93 23.66
CA ILE A 185 0.68 -12.52 23.76
C ILE A 185 0.78 -13.49 24.94
N ARG A 186 0.38 -13.06 26.15
CA ARG A 186 0.52 -13.89 27.35
C ARG A 186 -0.32 -15.17 27.32
N ASN A 187 -1.41 -15.18 26.56
CA ASN A 187 -2.25 -16.35 26.36
C ASN A 187 -1.86 -17.19 25.12
N GLY A 188 -0.74 -16.87 24.46
CA GLY A 188 -0.24 -17.61 23.31
C GLY A 188 -1.11 -17.50 22.05
N VAL A 189 -2.03 -16.52 21.99
CA VAL A 189 -2.90 -16.29 20.81
C VAL A 189 -2.08 -15.72 19.65
N ILE A 190 -1.08 -14.90 19.95
CA ILE A 190 -0.08 -14.41 19.00
C ILE A 190 1.30 -14.47 19.64
N GLU A 191 2.33 -14.76 18.84
CA GLU A 191 3.72 -14.77 19.29
C GLU A 191 4.22 -13.37 19.68
N ASN A 192 3.87 -12.39 18.84
CA ASN A 192 4.22 -10.99 19.04
C ASN A 192 3.30 -10.09 18.19
N THR A 193 3.47 -8.79 18.33
CA THR A 193 2.64 -7.76 17.70
C THR A 193 2.80 -7.65 16.18
N THR A 194 3.77 -8.34 15.55
CA THR A 194 3.85 -8.40 14.07
C THR A 194 2.63 -9.09 13.45
N LYS A 195 1.91 -9.91 14.23
CA LYS A 195 0.66 -10.60 13.86
C LYS A 195 -0.61 -9.73 13.96
N MET A 196 -0.44 -8.44 14.27
CA MET A 196 -1.50 -7.43 14.18
C MET A 196 -1.46 -6.79 12.79
N TRP A 197 -2.45 -7.08 11.95
CA TRP A 197 -2.46 -6.70 10.55
C TRP A 197 -3.39 -5.51 10.28
N TRP A 198 -3.33 -4.50 11.16
CA TRP A 198 -4.12 -3.30 11.04
C TRP A 198 -3.70 -2.41 9.87
N ASP A 199 -4.65 -1.62 9.36
CA ASP A 199 -4.45 -0.65 8.28
C ASP A 199 -3.46 0.46 8.69
N VAL A 200 -3.40 0.78 9.99
CA VAL A 200 -2.42 1.69 10.61
C VAL A 200 -1.98 1.07 11.93
N ARG A 201 -0.68 1.02 12.22
CA ARG A 201 -0.17 0.49 13.50
C ARG A 201 1.17 1.09 13.93
N PRO A 202 1.44 1.24 15.23
CA PRO A 202 2.80 1.36 15.73
C PRO A 202 3.60 0.13 15.31
N ASN A 203 4.75 0.35 14.69
CA ASN A 203 5.61 -0.75 14.29
C ASN A 203 6.26 -1.38 15.53
N PRO A 204 6.33 -2.72 15.60
CA PRO A 204 6.82 -3.40 16.80
C PRO A 204 8.34 -3.41 16.94
N ARG A 205 9.08 -3.11 15.87
CA ARG A 205 10.55 -3.15 15.83
C ARG A 205 11.16 -1.77 15.70
N TYR A 206 10.52 -0.88 14.95
CA TYR A 206 11.01 0.46 14.67
C TYR A 206 10.12 1.50 15.35
N PRO A 207 10.69 2.64 15.79
CA PRO A 207 9.93 3.72 16.42
C PRO A 207 9.12 4.51 15.37
N THR A 208 8.22 3.82 14.66
CA THR A 208 7.50 4.36 13.52
C THR A 208 6.02 4.07 13.63
N LEU A 209 5.21 4.95 13.06
CA LEU A 209 3.81 4.67 12.74
C LEU A 209 3.72 4.21 11.29
N GLU A 210 3.12 3.05 11.07
CA GLU A 210 3.13 2.33 9.78
C GLU A 210 1.73 2.36 9.15
N MET A 211 1.59 3.03 8.00
CA MET A 211 0.40 3.04 7.16
C MET A 211 0.45 1.90 6.16
N ARG A 212 -0.55 1.01 6.14
CA ARG A 212 -0.52 -0.29 5.44
C ARG A 212 -1.71 -0.57 4.52
N VAL A 213 -2.66 0.38 4.46
CA VAL A 213 -3.89 0.20 3.67
C VAL A 213 -3.62 0.16 2.17
N MET A 214 -2.63 0.92 1.70
CA MET A 214 -2.45 1.23 0.28
C MET A 214 -2.12 0.02 -0.56
N ASP A 215 -2.66 0.05 -1.78
CA ASP A 215 -2.29 -0.87 -2.85
C ASP A 215 -0.87 -0.58 -3.36
N CYS A 216 -0.19 -1.61 -3.88
CA CYS A 216 1.12 -1.43 -4.49
C CYS A 216 0.99 -0.61 -5.78
N CYS A 217 1.52 0.61 -5.78
CA CYS A 217 1.45 1.48 -6.95
C CYS A 217 2.42 1.01 -8.06
N THR A 218 1.91 0.94 -9.28
CA THR A 218 2.72 0.60 -10.46
C THR A 218 3.72 1.71 -10.79
N ASN A 219 3.26 2.97 -10.74
CA ASN A 219 4.07 4.15 -10.99
C ASN A 219 4.76 4.62 -9.69
N ILE A 220 6.06 4.89 -9.75
CA ILE A 220 6.85 5.44 -8.64
C ILE A 220 6.33 6.81 -8.20
N ASP A 221 5.90 7.67 -9.13
CA ASP A 221 5.41 9.01 -8.80
C ASP A 221 4.15 8.95 -7.92
N ASP A 222 3.28 7.97 -8.15
CA ASP A 222 2.11 7.72 -7.31
C ASP A 222 2.53 7.28 -5.90
N SER A 223 3.52 6.37 -5.80
CA SER A 223 4.09 5.97 -4.50
C SER A 223 4.68 7.14 -3.74
N VAL A 224 5.43 8.01 -4.42
CA VAL A 224 6.07 9.18 -3.81
C VAL A 224 5.03 10.19 -3.34
N CYS A 225 4.01 10.46 -4.15
CA CYS A 225 2.88 11.32 -3.79
C CYS A 225 2.18 10.82 -2.51
N LEU A 226 1.85 9.53 -2.45
CA LEU A 226 1.15 8.95 -1.31
C LEU A 226 2.00 8.93 -0.04
N ALA A 227 3.30 8.67 -0.15
CA ALA A 227 4.21 8.74 0.98
C ALA A 227 4.40 10.19 1.47
N ALA A 228 4.49 11.16 0.55
CA ALA A 228 4.50 12.59 0.88
C ALA A 228 3.21 13.00 1.62
N LEU A 229 2.05 12.53 1.15
CA LEU A 229 0.78 12.78 1.82
C LEU A 229 0.73 12.18 3.23
N VAL A 230 1.20 10.95 3.42
CA VAL A 230 1.21 10.29 4.74
C VAL A 230 2.10 11.07 5.73
N VAL A 231 3.30 11.49 5.34
CA VAL A 231 4.17 12.29 6.22
C VAL A 231 3.57 13.67 6.50
N CYS A 232 2.95 14.31 5.51
CA CYS A 232 2.29 15.61 5.69
C CYS A 232 1.06 15.51 6.60
N LEU A 233 0.21 14.50 6.44
CA LEU A 233 -0.92 14.23 7.34
C LEU A 233 -0.43 13.98 8.77
N THR A 234 0.62 13.20 8.93
CA THR A 234 1.20 12.92 10.25
C THR A 234 1.74 14.19 10.91
N ARG A 235 2.47 15.02 10.14
CA ARG A 235 3.00 16.32 10.62
C ARG A 235 1.87 17.31 10.93
N MET A 236 0.84 17.36 10.11
CA MET A 236 -0.35 18.20 10.30
C MET A 236 -1.03 17.84 11.63
N LEU A 237 -1.28 16.56 11.88
CA LEU A 237 -1.87 16.10 13.14
C LEU A 237 -0.97 16.38 14.35
N TYR A 238 0.35 16.23 14.20
CA TYR A 238 1.32 16.63 15.22
C TYR A 238 1.26 18.14 15.50
N ARG A 239 1.17 18.97 14.46
CA ARG A 239 1.05 20.42 14.57
C ARG A 239 -0.24 20.83 15.28
N LEU A 240 -1.38 20.19 14.96
CA LEU A 240 -2.63 20.38 15.69
C LEU A 240 -2.46 20.04 17.18
N ARG A 241 -1.86 18.89 17.51
CA ARG A 241 -1.57 18.51 18.89
C ARG A 241 -0.74 19.55 19.62
N ARG A 242 0.31 20.08 18.97
CA ARG A 242 1.16 21.15 19.53
C ARG A 242 0.40 22.45 19.79
N ALA A 243 -0.68 22.70 19.06
CA ALA A 243 -1.61 23.79 19.26
C ALA A 243 -2.78 23.45 20.22
N ASN A 244 -2.70 22.32 20.94
CA ASN A 244 -3.76 21.80 21.82
C ASN A 244 -5.09 21.55 21.07
N GLN A 245 -4.98 21.10 19.82
CA GLN A 245 -6.09 20.68 18.95
C GLN A 245 -5.95 19.21 18.57
N SER A 246 -7.04 18.60 18.10
CA SER A 246 -7.08 17.21 17.63
C SER A 246 -8.07 17.08 16.48
N TRP A 247 -7.83 16.11 15.60
CA TRP A 247 -8.78 15.74 14.57
C TRP A 247 -10.05 15.13 15.16
N ARG A 248 -11.19 15.38 14.53
CA ARG A 248 -12.47 14.84 14.99
C ARG A 248 -12.48 13.32 14.89
N TRP A 249 -12.98 12.70 15.96
CA TRP A 249 -13.13 11.26 16.01
C TRP A 249 -14.43 10.79 15.36
N TYR A 250 -14.33 9.68 14.63
CA TYR A 250 -15.45 8.99 14.00
C TYR A 250 -15.43 7.51 14.34
N LYS A 251 -16.62 6.89 14.34
CA LYS A 251 -16.77 5.45 14.56
C LYS A 251 -16.16 4.68 13.38
N ASN A 252 -15.48 3.57 13.67
CA ASN A 252 -14.86 2.71 12.66
C ASN A 252 -15.86 2.24 11.59
N VAL A 253 -17.14 2.07 11.91
CA VAL A 253 -18.17 1.71 10.91
C VAL A 253 -18.30 2.73 9.77
N LEU A 254 -18.19 4.02 10.06
CA LEU A 254 -18.27 5.08 9.04
C LEU A 254 -17.01 5.14 8.17
N ILE A 255 -15.85 4.97 8.81
CA ILE A 255 -14.57 4.90 8.10
C ILE A 255 -14.51 3.64 7.23
N ALA A 256 -15.03 2.52 7.73
CA ALA A 256 -15.10 1.25 7.01
C ALA A 256 -16.03 1.34 5.78
N GLU A 257 -17.14 2.09 5.86
CA GLU A 257 -17.99 2.37 4.70
C GLU A 257 -17.21 3.12 3.61
N ASN A 258 -16.53 4.21 3.97
CA ASN A 258 -15.67 4.91 3.00
C ASN A 258 -14.54 4.02 2.47
N LYS A 259 -13.96 3.15 3.30
CA LYS A 259 -12.95 2.18 2.87
C LYS A 259 -13.54 1.22 1.83
N TRP A 260 -14.75 0.72 2.03
CA TRP A 260 -15.45 -0.12 1.05
C TRP A 260 -15.70 0.64 -0.26
N ARG A 261 -16.18 1.88 -0.19
CA ARG A 261 -16.39 2.72 -1.37
C ARG A 261 -15.09 2.95 -2.14
N ALA A 262 -13.99 3.24 -1.44
CA ALA A 262 -12.66 3.35 -2.04
C ALA A 262 -12.20 2.04 -2.69
N MET A 263 -12.42 0.88 -2.04
CA MET A 263 -12.11 -0.43 -2.63
C MET A 263 -12.92 -0.70 -3.90
N ARG A 264 -14.20 -0.33 -3.92
CA ARG A 264 -15.13 -0.65 -5.00
C ARG A 264 -15.02 0.30 -6.19
N TYR A 265 -14.81 1.59 -5.94
CA TYR A 265 -14.93 2.65 -6.94
C TYR A 265 -13.66 3.50 -7.09
N SER A 266 -12.58 3.21 -6.35
CA SER A 266 -11.41 4.11 -6.30
C SER A 266 -11.88 5.53 -5.91
N PHE A 267 -11.73 6.49 -6.82
CA PHE A 267 -12.21 7.86 -6.68
C PHE A 267 -13.33 8.23 -7.68
N ASP A 268 -13.84 7.27 -8.46
CA ASP A 268 -14.84 7.49 -9.50
C ASP A 268 -16.20 7.90 -8.91
N GLU A 269 -16.49 7.40 -7.71
CA GLU A 269 -17.70 7.71 -6.96
C GLU A 269 -17.40 8.61 -5.76
N GLN A 270 -18.46 9.21 -5.22
CA GLN A 270 -18.36 10.07 -4.04
C GLN A 270 -17.90 9.29 -2.79
N LEU A 271 -17.26 9.96 -1.83
CA LEU A 271 -17.08 9.44 -0.46
C LEU A 271 -17.93 10.25 0.52
N LEU A 272 -18.25 9.66 1.67
CA LEU A 272 -19.00 10.33 2.72
C LEU A 272 -18.07 11.30 3.46
N ASP A 273 -18.31 12.60 3.33
CA ASP A 273 -17.72 13.59 4.23
C ASP A 273 -18.35 13.41 5.61
N LEU A 274 -17.57 12.94 6.58
CA LEU A 274 -18.06 12.65 7.92
C LEU A 274 -18.33 13.91 8.75
N ALA A 275 -17.79 15.07 8.37
CA ALA A 275 -18.07 16.34 9.03
C ALA A 275 -19.39 16.94 8.55
N ARG A 276 -19.63 16.92 7.23
CA ARG A 276 -20.87 17.43 6.60
C ARG A 276 -22.03 16.43 6.66
N GLY A 277 -21.72 15.14 6.71
CA GLY A 277 -22.73 14.07 6.70
C GLY A 277 -23.33 13.82 5.31
N GLU A 278 -22.61 14.14 4.24
CA GLU A 278 -23.09 14.02 2.85
C GLU A 278 -22.02 13.38 1.95
N LEU A 279 -22.46 12.83 0.82
CA LEU A 279 -21.56 12.30 -0.20
C LEU A 279 -21.00 13.47 -1.03
N ILE A 280 -19.67 13.58 -1.11
CA ILE A 280 -19.01 14.60 -1.93
C ILE A 280 -18.07 13.96 -2.97
N PRO A 281 -17.90 14.59 -4.15
CA PRO A 281 -16.95 14.12 -5.16
C PRO A 281 -15.53 14.05 -4.61
N PHE A 282 -14.82 12.97 -4.92
CA PHE A 282 -13.46 12.78 -4.40
C PHE A 282 -12.48 13.86 -4.90
N ALA A 283 -12.71 14.43 -6.09
CA ALA A 283 -11.94 15.57 -6.58
C ALA A 283 -12.00 16.79 -5.66
N GLN A 284 -13.17 17.06 -5.06
CA GLN A 284 -13.30 18.11 -4.06
C GLN A 284 -12.51 17.77 -2.79
N MET A 285 -12.59 16.53 -2.32
CA MET A 285 -11.80 16.07 -1.16
C MET A 285 -10.30 16.20 -1.38
N VAL A 286 -9.80 15.97 -2.60
CA VAL A 286 -8.38 16.13 -2.92
C VAL A 286 -7.94 17.59 -2.79
N GLU A 287 -8.72 18.54 -3.29
CA GLU A 287 -8.41 19.96 -3.10
C GLU A 287 -8.42 20.35 -1.62
N GLU A 288 -9.41 19.88 -0.86
CA GLU A 288 -9.50 20.10 0.58
C GLU A 288 -8.32 19.45 1.34
N LEU A 289 -7.86 18.26 0.92
CA LEU A 289 -6.68 17.60 1.48
C LEU A 289 -5.39 18.38 1.18
N ILE A 290 -5.21 18.86 -0.06
CA ILE A 290 -4.06 19.67 -0.46
C ILE A 290 -3.99 20.91 0.42
N ASP A 291 -5.11 21.63 0.58
CA ASP A 291 -5.15 22.84 1.40
C ASP A 291 -4.94 22.52 2.89
N LEU A 292 -5.49 21.41 3.38
CA LEU A 292 -5.33 20.95 4.76
C LEU A 292 -3.86 20.72 5.12
N VAL A 293 -3.08 20.13 4.21
CA VAL A 293 -1.67 19.78 4.47
C VAL A 293 -0.67 20.75 3.83
N ARG A 294 -1.11 21.82 3.16
CA ARG A 294 -0.25 22.75 2.41
C ARG A 294 0.91 23.28 3.25
N GLN A 295 0.62 23.79 4.45
CA GLN A 295 1.62 24.30 5.37
C GLN A 295 2.68 23.23 5.73
N ASP A 296 2.25 21.99 5.90
CA ASP A 296 3.12 20.87 6.27
C ASP A 296 3.97 20.40 5.08
N ALA A 297 3.38 20.41 3.88
CA ALA A 297 4.07 20.06 2.64
C ALA A 297 5.12 21.12 2.26
N GLU A 298 4.83 22.41 2.43
CA GLU A 298 5.80 23.50 2.26
C GLU A 298 6.96 23.36 3.27
N ALA A 299 6.64 23.10 4.54
CA ALA A 299 7.65 22.91 5.58
C ALA A 299 8.54 21.68 5.35
N LEU A 300 8.04 20.66 4.64
CA LEU A 300 8.77 19.44 4.28
C LEU A 300 9.38 19.49 2.87
N GLY A 301 9.17 20.58 2.12
CA GLY A 301 9.66 20.74 0.75
C GLY A 301 9.04 19.75 -0.24
N CYS A 302 7.81 19.28 -0.01
CA CYS A 302 7.16 18.25 -0.82
C CYS A 302 5.75 18.63 -1.33
N LEU A 303 5.47 19.93 -1.44
CA LEU A 303 4.18 20.43 -1.94
C LEU A 303 3.87 19.89 -3.34
N ARG A 304 4.87 19.80 -4.23
CA ARG A 304 4.70 19.30 -5.59
C ARG A 304 4.24 17.84 -5.61
N GLU A 305 4.81 17.01 -4.75
CA GLU A 305 4.46 15.60 -4.60
C GLU A 305 3.07 15.42 -4.02
N VAL A 306 2.64 16.29 -3.11
CA VAL A 306 1.25 16.29 -2.60
C VAL A 306 0.27 16.73 -3.71
N GLU A 307 0.59 17.79 -4.46
CA GLU A 307 -0.25 18.28 -5.56
C GLU A 307 -0.34 17.29 -6.73
N TYR A 308 0.59 16.33 -6.83
CA TYR A 308 0.54 15.24 -7.81
C TYR A 308 -0.71 14.36 -7.67
N MET A 309 -1.46 14.42 -6.56
CA MET A 309 -2.79 13.82 -6.46
C MET A 309 -3.71 14.26 -7.61
N ARG A 310 -3.62 15.51 -8.07
CA ARG A 310 -4.40 16.01 -9.22
C ARG A 310 -4.08 15.23 -10.49
N THR A 311 -2.80 14.89 -10.70
CA THR A 311 -2.36 14.06 -11.83
C THR A 311 -2.93 12.65 -11.72
N ILE A 312 -2.97 12.07 -10.52
CA ILE A 312 -3.59 10.76 -10.29
C ILE A 312 -5.08 10.79 -10.67
N LEU A 313 -5.82 11.83 -10.29
CA LEU A 313 -7.24 11.97 -10.66
C LEU A 313 -7.46 12.13 -12.16
N GLN A 314 -6.61 12.92 -12.82
CA GLN A 314 -6.73 13.16 -14.27
C GLN A 314 -6.40 11.91 -15.10
N ARG A 315 -5.38 11.15 -14.69
CA ARG A 315 -4.86 10.00 -15.44
C ARG A 315 -5.55 8.68 -15.07
N GLY A 316 -6.04 8.55 -13.83
CA GLY A 316 -6.41 7.26 -13.25
C GLY A 316 -5.31 6.66 -12.37
N THR A 317 -5.73 5.86 -11.39
CA THR A 317 -4.86 4.90 -10.68
C THR A 317 -4.43 3.74 -11.60
N SER A 318 -3.51 2.89 -11.11
CA SER A 318 -3.13 1.66 -11.83
C SER A 318 -4.33 0.76 -12.16
N ALA A 319 -5.33 0.67 -11.28
CA ALA A 319 -6.54 -0.11 -11.56
C ALA A 319 -7.29 0.40 -12.80
N HIS A 320 -7.42 1.72 -12.99
CA HIS A 320 -8.06 2.31 -14.18
C HIS A 320 -7.27 1.95 -15.45
N ALA A 321 -5.95 2.08 -15.40
CA ALA A 321 -5.10 1.79 -16.56
C ALA A 321 -5.09 0.29 -16.92
N GLN A 322 -5.17 -0.59 -15.92
CA GLN A 322 -5.33 -2.03 -16.14
C GLN A 322 -6.67 -2.36 -16.80
N LEU A 323 -7.77 -1.78 -16.32
CA LEU A 323 -9.09 -1.94 -16.92
C LEU A 323 -9.12 -1.41 -18.36
N GLN A 324 -8.52 -0.24 -18.60
CA GLN A 324 -8.42 0.35 -19.94
C GLN A 324 -7.62 -0.56 -20.89
N ALA A 325 -6.48 -1.11 -20.45
CA ALA A 325 -5.69 -2.03 -21.26
C ALA A 325 -6.47 -3.31 -21.61
N TYR A 326 -7.21 -3.86 -20.64
CA TYR A 326 -8.08 -5.01 -20.85
C TYR A 326 -9.21 -4.70 -21.85
N ASP A 327 -9.96 -3.62 -21.62
CA ASP A 327 -11.12 -3.24 -22.42
C ASP A 327 -10.69 -2.88 -23.87
N ALA A 328 -9.55 -2.22 -24.05
CA ALA A 328 -8.98 -1.94 -25.37
C ALA A 328 -8.59 -3.22 -26.13
N ALA A 329 -7.96 -4.19 -25.45
CA ALA A 329 -7.63 -5.48 -26.06
C ALA A 329 -8.90 -6.26 -26.45
N ARG A 330 -9.93 -6.27 -25.59
CA ARG A 330 -11.23 -6.90 -25.88
C ARG A 330 -11.92 -6.23 -27.07
N ALA A 331 -11.92 -4.91 -27.14
CA ALA A 331 -12.48 -4.15 -28.27
C ALA A 331 -11.75 -4.44 -29.59
N ALA A 332 -10.45 -4.76 -29.54
CA ALA A 332 -9.66 -5.19 -30.69
C ALA A 332 -9.86 -6.67 -31.08
N GLY A 333 -10.77 -7.40 -30.41
CA GLY A 333 -11.11 -8.79 -30.71
C GLY A 333 -10.29 -9.84 -29.95
N ALA A 334 -9.43 -9.43 -29.01
CA ALA A 334 -8.67 -10.37 -28.18
C ALA A 334 -9.61 -11.23 -27.31
N SER A 335 -9.28 -12.49 -27.10
CA SER A 335 -9.91 -13.33 -26.08
C SER A 335 -9.68 -12.75 -24.68
N GLU A 336 -10.45 -13.20 -23.69
CA GLU A 336 -10.26 -12.80 -22.28
C GLU A 336 -8.84 -13.08 -21.79
N ARG A 337 -8.29 -14.25 -22.14
CA ARG A 337 -6.91 -14.60 -21.81
C ARG A 337 -5.90 -13.64 -22.41
N GLU A 338 -6.03 -13.30 -23.69
CA GLU A 338 -5.13 -12.37 -24.37
C GLU A 338 -5.25 -10.95 -23.81
N ALA A 339 -6.47 -10.51 -23.47
CA ALA A 339 -6.67 -9.22 -22.82
C ALA A 339 -6.00 -9.15 -21.44
N LEU A 340 -6.09 -10.22 -20.63
CA LEU A 340 -5.36 -10.30 -19.37
C LEU A 340 -3.83 -10.33 -19.56
N LEU A 341 -3.33 -10.94 -20.63
CA LEU A 341 -1.90 -10.87 -20.98
C LEU A 341 -1.48 -9.43 -21.34
N ALA A 342 -2.34 -8.68 -22.04
CA ALA A 342 -2.10 -7.28 -22.34
C ALA A 342 -2.02 -6.42 -21.07
N VAL A 343 -2.83 -6.73 -20.04
CA VAL A 343 -2.73 -6.08 -18.72
C VAL A 343 -1.36 -6.35 -18.07
N VAL A 344 -0.87 -7.60 -18.12
CA VAL A 344 0.46 -7.93 -17.58
C VAL A 344 1.56 -7.22 -18.36
N ASP A 345 1.49 -7.21 -19.69
CA ASP A 345 2.47 -6.53 -20.54
C ASP A 345 2.48 -5.00 -20.24
N PHE A 346 1.31 -4.39 -19.99
CA PHE A 346 1.20 -3.01 -19.49
C PHE A 346 1.89 -2.83 -18.14
N LEU A 347 1.59 -3.68 -17.14
CA LEU A 347 2.15 -3.56 -15.80
C LEU A 347 3.66 -3.73 -15.79
N VAL A 348 4.20 -4.70 -16.54
CA VAL A 348 5.64 -4.90 -16.69
C VAL A 348 6.31 -3.68 -17.30
N ARG A 349 5.72 -3.12 -18.37
CA ARG A 349 6.25 -1.92 -19.03
C ARG A 349 6.25 -0.71 -18.10
N GLU A 350 5.14 -0.42 -17.44
CA GLU A 350 5.05 0.73 -16.53
C GLU A 350 5.92 0.55 -15.28
N THR A 351 6.05 -0.68 -14.76
CA THR A 351 6.96 -0.99 -13.64
C THR A 351 8.43 -0.71 -13.99
N ALA A 352 8.81 -0.95 -15.25
CA ALA A 352 10.16 -0.71 -15.75
C ALA A 352 10.39 0.75 -16.22
N ARG A 353 9.34 1.58 -16.26
CA ARG A 353 9.43 2.96 -16.71
C ARG A 353 10.20 3.80 -15.69
N ALA A 354 11.13 4.61 -16.19
CA ALA A 354 11.78 5.61 -15.34
C ALA A 354 10.73 6.61 -14.82
N PRO A 355 10.86 7.11 -13.58
CA PRO A 355 9.97 8.13 -13.05
C PRO A 355 10.02 9.37 -13.94
N ALA A 356 8.94 10.17 -13.94
CA ALA A 356 8.97 11.44 -14.64
C ALA A 356 10.11 12.32 -14.10
N LEU A 357 10.75 13.11 -14.96
CA LEU A 357 11.59 14.22 -14.50
C LEU A 357 10.64 15.29 -13.94
N LEU A 358 10.17 15.10 -12.71
CA LEU A 358 9.73 16.22 -11.91
C LEU A 358 11.01 17.01 -11.67
N GLY A 359 11.19 18.13 -12.39
CA GLY A 359 12.44 18.91 -12.39
C GLY A 359 12.97 19.18 -10.98
N ASP A 360 14.28 19.45 -10.88
CA ASP A 360 15.08 19.47 -9.65
C ASP A 360 14.27 19.73 -8.37
N CYS A 361 14.36 18.77 -7.45
CA CYS A 361 14.33 19.08 -6.03
C CYS A 361 15.45 20.09 -5.73
#